data_AF-R7LG27-F1
#
_entry.id   AF-R7LG27-F1
#
_cell.length_a   1.000
_cell.length_b   1.000
_cell.length_c   1.000
_cell.angle_alpha   90.00
_cell.angle_beta   90.00
_cell.angle_gamma   90.00
#
_symmetry.space_group_name_H-M   'P 1'
#
loop_
_entity.id
_entity.type
_entity.pdbx_description
1 polymer ?
#
loop_
_entity_poly.entity_id
_entity_poly.type
_entity_poly.pdbx_seq_one_letter_code
_entity_poly.pdbx_strand_id
1 'polypeptide(L)'
;MDKFLQDAIEEYERNIDNCSNFYMDAETLLDIEDYYEKEGRLFDADRLLIYAEKMHPQHEEVLIVKAYRLKNRGKWNEALTVIGEVTNRENRDVQALLAEWEAAGGKPKKAEQRIMQHLPHEKNDEYYEWLIDLGEILLDYGYTKRAQHFLRQIPENHKSRAKTDELLAESYFQIHDFKQSMDYLTRVVDNNTFDAASWSQLANLQMKVEEYENCIASCDYSLAIKPGNEQTLSLKLFALFHLNRQAEGFDFYKQYADSINEDYSFHMYAAEQYLVSEKYPQALDAFHEALRLCPMENPDRSRLICATAYAYAFLGQNDNAQEIMFTLSSLGSMPNDIRFQLTTIFYETRQPQAIIDVFEDLLQNDHTDRECLQMVQSIIEYYNTFKNSELYIATSKELLHQIIEEPITNIDSLSIYAFEVVACYLLHDKTSLLQSLQLASKYCPVLLHAKLYPFTGKSNLEESMQCIQEEAEQWDSIK
;
A
#
# COMPACT_ATOMS: atom_id res chain seq x y z
N MET A 1 2.29 -33.78 10.90
CA MET A 1 0.95 -34.01 11.46
C MET A 1 0.95 -35.34 12.20
N ASP A 2 0.36 -35.40 13.40
CA ASP A 2 0.17 -36.65 14.14
C ASP A 2 -0.91 -37.50 13.43
N LYS A 3 -0.70 -38.81 13.38
CA LYS A 3 -1.63 -39.76 12.77
C LYS A 3 -2.99 -39.75 13.46
N PHE A 4 -3.02 -39.54 14.78
CA PHE A 4 -4.27 -39.47 15.54
C PHE A 4 -5.14 -38.28 15.13
N LEU A 5 -4.53 -37.10 14.97
CA LEU A 5 -5.23 -35.91 14.50
C LEU A 5 -5.73 -36.10 13.06
N GLN A 6 -4.93 -36.70 12.19
CA GLN A 6 -5.34 -36.99 10.83
C GLN A 6 -6.56 -37.92 10.77
N ASP A 7 -6.55 -39.01 11.54
CA ASP A 7 -7.67 -39.95 11.62
C ASP A 7 -8.95 -39.24 12.17
N ALA A 8 -8.79 -38.34 13.15
CA ALA A 8 -9.89 -37.56 13.72
C ALA A 8 -10.50 -36.55 12.72
N ILE A 9 -9.65 -35.88 11.92
CA ILE A 9 -10.09 -34.99 10.84
C ILE A 9 -10.90 -35.79 9.80
N GLU A 10 -10.37 -36.93 9.35
CA GLU A 10 -11.04 -37.77 8.36
C GLU A 10 -12.39 -38.30 8.88
N GLU A 11 -12.48 -38.65 10.16
CA GLU A 11 -13.73 -39.06 10.79
C GLU A 11 -14.73 -37.90 10.86
N TYR A 12 -14.30 -36.72 11.32
CA TYR A 12 -15.12 -35.52 11.39
C TYR A 12 -15.67 -35.15 10.01
N GLU A 13 -14.80 -35.02 9.00
CA GLU A 13 -15.20 -34.63 7.63
C GLU A 13 -16.15 -35.66 7.02
N ARG A 14 -15.87 -36.96 7.17
CA ARG A 14 -16.75 -38.03 6.68
C ARG A 14 -18.14 -37.99 7.31
N ASN A 15 -18.23 -37.75 8.61
CA ASN A 15 -19.52 -37.73 9.29
C ASN A 15 -20.34 -36.48 8.92
N ILE A 16 -19.68 -35.33 8.72
CA ILE A 16 -20.31 -34.10 8.24
C ILE A 16 -20.83 -34.30 6.80
N ASP A 17 -20.03 -34.85 5.89
CA ASP A 17 -20.42 -35.09 4.49
C ASP A 17 -21.61 -36.05 4.38
N ASN A 18 -21.66 -37.07 5.24
CA ASN A 18 -22.76 -38.03 5.28
C ASN A 18 -23.96 -37.52 6.09
N CYS A 19 -23.95 -36.28 6.57
CA CYS A 19 -24.98 -35.69 7.43
C CYS A 19 -25.38 -36.62 8.61
N SER A 20 -24.41 -37.34 9.14
CA SER A 20 -24.61 -38.30 10.21
C SER A 20 -24.49 -37.62 11.57
N ASN A 21 -25.35 -37.95 12.51
CA ASN A 21 -25.15 -37.51 13.90
C ASN A 21 -24.05 -38.37 14.51
N PHE A 22 -23.01 -37.72 15.02
CA PHE A 22 -21.91 -38.36 15.74
C PHE A 22 -21.59 -37.59 17.01
N TYR A 23 -20.70 -38.13 17.82
CA TYR A 23 -20.18 -37.48 19.00
C TYR A 23 -18.65 -37.51 18.91
N MET A 24 -18.03 -36.40 19.27
CA MET A 24 -16.58 -36.25 19.38
C MET A 24 -16.33 -35.40 20.63
N ASP A 25 -15.30 -35.72 21.39
CA ASP A 25 -14.94 -34.93 22.58
C ASP A 25 -14.50 -33.52 22.19
N ALA A 26 -14.57 -32.62 23.17
CA ALA A 26 -14.26 -31.20 22.94
C ALA A 26 -12.79 -31.00 22.58
N GLU A 27 -11.86 -31.69 23.25
CA GLU A 27 -10.41 -31.59 23.04
C GLU A 27 -10.05 -31.93 21.58
N THR A 28 -10.53 -33.07 21.06
CA THR A 28 -10.31 -33.49 19.68
C THR A 28 -10.90 -32.51 18.68
N LEU A 29 -12.10 -31.97 18.96
CA LEU A 29 -12.69 -30.94 18.09
C LEU A 29 -11.81 -29.68 18.06
N LEU A 30 -11.31 -29.24 19.22
CA LEU A 30 -10.44 -28.05 19.29
C LEU A 30 -9.08 -28.29 18.63
N ASP A 31 -8.51 -29.49 18.71
CA ASP A 31 -7.30 -29.84 17.95
C ASP A 31 -7.52 -29.77 16.42
N ILE A 32 -8.70 -30.20 15.94
CA ILE A 32 -9.07 -30.07 14.53
C ILE A 32 -9.29 -28.59 14.16
N GLU A 33 -9.88 -27.80 15.06
CA GLU A 33 -10.12 -26.38 14.87
C GLU A 33 -8.81 -25.60 14.73
N ASP A 34 -7.85 -25.82 15.63
CA ASP A 34 -6.50 -25.26 15.59
C ASP A 34 -5.76 -25.66 14.30
N TYR A 35 -5.93 -26.91 13.84
CA TYR A 35 -5.41 -27.33 12.55
C TYR A 35 -6.03 -26.55 11.38
N TYR A 36 -7.36 -26.41 11.34
CA TYR A 36 -8.02 -25.64 10.29
C TYR A 36 -7.62 -24.17 10.30
N GLU A 37 -7.43 -23.57 11.48
CA GLU A 37 -6.94 -22.19 11.59
C GLU A 37 -5.51 -22.06 11.04
N LYS A 38 -4.61 -22.97 11.41
CA LYS A 38 -3.21 -22.99 10.92
C LYS A 38 -3.10 -23.18 9.40
N GLU A 39 -4.02 -23.92 8.79
CA GLU A 39 -4.10 -24.10 7.33
C GLU A 39 -4.90 -22.98 6.61
N GLY A 40 -5.40 -21.97 7.34
CA GLY A 40 -6.20 -20.88 6.76
C GLY A 40 -7.61 -21.29 6.34
N ARG A 41 -8.09 -22.48 6.74
CA ARG A 41 -9.44 -23.00 6.47
C ARG A 41 -10.46 -22.39 7.44
N LEU A 42 -10.54 -21.06 7.48
CA LEU A 42 -11.32 -20.31 8.48
C LEU A 42 -12.81 -20.68 8.50
N PHE A 43 -13.41 -20.92 7.33
CA PHE A 43 -14.81 -21.34 7.21
C PHE A 43 -15.06 -22.71 7.85
N ASP A 44 -14.13 -23.66 7.66
CA ASP A 44 -14.24 -24.99 8.26
C ASP A 44 -14.07 -24.93 9.77
N ALA A 45 -13.12 -24.13 10.25
CA ALA A 45 -12.92 -23.87 11.68
C ALA A 45 -14.18 -23.26 12.34
N ASP A 46 -14.82 -22.28 11.69
CA ASP A 46 -16.08 -21.70 12.18
C ASP A 46 -17.23 -22.71 12.24
N ARG A 47 -17.40 -23.49 11.17
CA ARG A 47 -18.42 -24.53 11.12
C ARG A 47 -18.18 -25.56 12.23
N LEU A 48 -16.92 -25.95 12.44
CA LEU A 48 -16.54 -26.87 13.50
C LEU A 48 -16.82 -26.27 14.87
N LEU A 49 -16.48 -25.02 15.13
CA LEU A 49 -16.73 -24.40 16.42
C LEU A 49 -18.24 -24.32 16.75
N ILE A 50 -19.09 -24.04 15.75
CA ILE A 50 -20.56 -24.10 15.92
C ILE A 50 -21.01 -25.51 16.32
N TYR A 51 -20.39 -26.53 15.73
CA TYR A 51 -20.65 -27.92 16.09
C TYR A 51 -20.16 -28.26 17.50
N ALA A 52 -18.95 -27.85 17.87
CA ALA A 52 -18.38 -28.02 19.19
C ALA A 52 -19.24 -27.35 20.27
N GLU A 53 -19.72 -26.13 20.02
CA GLU A 53 -20.64 -25.42 20.92
C GLU A 53 -21.96 -26.18 21.09
N LYS A 54 -22.53 -26.71 20.00
CA LYS A 54 -23.78 -27.47 20.08
C LYS A 54 -23.63 -28.74 20.91
N MET A 55 -22.50 -29.43 20.77
CA MET A 55 -22.24 -30.70 21.46
C MET A 55 -21.77 -30.49 22.90
N HIS A 56 -21.04 -29.40 23.16
CA HIS A 56 -20.42 -29.07 24.44
C HIS A 56 -20.68 -27.60 24.86
N PRO A 57 -21.94 -27.18 25.12
CA PRO A 57 -22.30 -25.76 25.26
C PRO A 57 -21.68 -25.03 26.46
N GLN A 58 -21.19 -25.75 27.46
CA GLN A 58 -20.60 -25.19 28.68
C GLN A 58 -19.12 -25.59 28.85
N HIS A 59 -18.50 -26.16 27.82
CA HIS A 59 -17.10 -26.51 27.89
C HIS A 59 -16.24 -25.25 27.88
N GLU A 60 -15.42 -25.09 28.91
CA GLU A 60 -14.62 -23.89 29.17
C GLU A 60 -13.77 -23.49 27.97
N GLU A 61 -13.02 -24.44 27.42
CA GLU A 61 -12.11 -24.18 26.30
C GLU A 61 -12.84 -23.84 24.99
N VAL A 62 -14.01 -24.44 24.76
CA VAL A 62 -14.85 -24.14 23.59
C VAL A 62 -15.36 -22.71 23.65
N LEU A 63 -15.78 -22.25 24.83
CA LEU A 63 -16.20 -20.87 25.05
C LEU A 63 -15.03 -19.88 24.92
N ILE A 64 -13.84 -20.25 25.40
CA ILE A 64 -12.63 -19.43 25.27
C ILE A 64 -12.23 -19.26 23.80
N VAL A 65 -12.11 -20.36 23.05
CA VAL A 65 -11.79 -20.33 21.61
C VAL A 65 -12.84 -19.54 20.84
N LYS A 66 -14.13 -19.73 21.15
CA LYS A 66 -15.22 -18.91 20.57
C LYS A 66 -15.04 -17.42 20.84
N ALA A 67 -14.67 -17.04 22.05
CA ALA A 67 -14.44 -15.65 22.39
C ALA A 67 -13.24 -15.06 21.62
N TYR A 68 -12.14 -15.80 21.49
CA TYR A 68 -10.98 -15.38 20.68
C TYR A 68 -11.33 -15.22 19.20
N ARG A 69 -12.13 -16.12 18.61
CA ARG A 69 -12.60 -15.96 17.22
C ARG A 69 -13.51 -14.74 17.03
N LEU A 70 -14.42 -14.48 17.99
CA LEU A 70 -15.26 -13.27 17.97
C LEU A 70 -14.40 -12.01 18.08
N LYS A 71 -13.39 -12.03 18.94
CA LYS A 71 -12.40 -10.96 19.09
C LYS A 71 -11.65 -10.69 17.79
N ASN A 72 -11.13 -11.72 17.12
CA ASN A 72 -10.40 -11.59 15.85
C ASN A 72 -11.24 -10.95 14.74
N ARG A 73 -12.58 -10.99 14.85
CA ARG A 73 -13.54 -10.31 13.96
C ARG A 73 -13.91 -8.89 14.41
N GLY A 74 -13.27 -8.37 15.44
CA GLY A 74 -13.58 -7.08 16.05
C GLY A 74 -14.85 -7.07 16.92
N LYS A 75 -15.50 -8.22 17.16
CA LYS A 75 -16.76 -8.33 17.92
C LYS A 75 -16.50 -8.46 19.43
N TRP A 76 -15.81 -7.48 20.00
CA TRP A 76 -15.38 -7.48 21.41
C TRP A 76 -16.53 -7.67 22.42
N ASN A 77 -17.66 -7.01 22.22
CA ASN A 77 -18.78 -7.12 23.16
C ASN A 77 -19.38 -8.54 23.19
N GLU A 78 -19.45 -9.20 22.03
CA GLU A 78 -19.90 -10.60 21.94
C GLU A 78 -18.87 -11.51 22.61
N ALA A 79 -17.58 -11.32 22.33
CA ALA A 79 -16.49 -12.08 22.95
C ALA A 79 -16.51 -11.98 24.49
N LEU A 80 -16.67 -10.77 25.04
CA LEU A 80 -16.75 -10.55 26.48
C LEU A 80 -18.01 -11.15 27.11
N THR A 81 -19.12 -11.22 26.36
CA THR A 81 -20.34 -11.89 26.82
C THR A 81 -20.11 -13.39 26.94
N VAL A 82 -19.48 -14.01 25.94
CA VAL A 82 -19.12 -15.45 25.96
C VAL A 82 -18.13 -15.75 27.08
N ILE A 83 -17.09 -14.93 27.25
CA ILE A 83 -16.17 -15.06 28.39
C ILE A 83 -16.94 -14.90 29.71
N GLY A 84 -17.98 -14.08 29.74
CA GLY A 84 -18.95 -13.95 30.82
C GLY A 84 -19.65 -15.27 31.23
N GLU A 85 -19.66 -16.29 30.38
CA GLU A 85 -20.29 -17.59 30.66
C GLU A 85 -19.29 -18.63 31.19
N VAL A 86 -17.99 -18.38 31.05
CA VAL A 86 -16.93 -19.28 31.54
C VAL A 86 -16.94 -19.33 33.07
N THR A 87 -17.01 -20.55 33.62
CA THR A 87 -17.13 -20.77 35.08
C THR A 87 -15.83 -20.45 35.82
N ASN A 88 -14.69 -20.93 35.30
CA ASN A 88 -13.38 -20.67 35.90
C ASN A 88 -12.85 -19.30 35.46
N ARG A 89 -13.05 -18.29 36.31
CA ARG A 89 -12.55 -16.94 36.05
C ARG A 89 -11.04 -16.81 36.19
N GLU A 90 -10.41 -17.70 36.95
CA GLU A 90 -8.96 -17.66 37.20
C GLU A 90 -8.17 -18.37 36.11
N ASN A 91 -8.84 -18.94 35.10
CA ASN A 91 -8.20 -19.51 33.93
C ASN A 91 -7.28 -18.48 33.25
N ARG A 92 -6.09 -18.93 32.84
CA ARG A 92 -5.06 -18.09 32.23
C ARG A 92 -5.54 -17.40 30.95
N ASP A 93 -6.16 -18.13 30.05
CA ASP A 93 -6.64 -17.61 28.75
C ASP A 93 -7.81 -16.64 28.94
N VAL A 94 -8.66 -16.86 29.95
CA VAL A 94 -9.69 -15.90 30.35
C VAL A 94 -9.07 -14.59 30.80
N GLN A 95 -8.06 -14.64 31.68
CA GLN A 95 -7.39 -13.43 32.15
C GLN A 95 -6.55 -12.77 31.06
N ALA A 96 -5.94 -13.54 30.16
CA ALA A 96 -5.20 -13.06 29.00
C ALA A 96 -6.14 -12.28 28.05
N LEU A 97 -7.30 -12.83 27.70
CA LEU A 97 -8.29 -12.11 26.87
C LEU A 97 -8.79 -10.83 27.53
N LEU A 98 -9.03 -10.85 28.85
CA LEU A 98 -9.42 -9.65 29.59
C LEU A 98 -8.30 -8.60 29.65
N ALA A 99 -7.03 -9.03 29.76
CA ALA A 99 -5.87 -8.14 29.67
C ALA A 99 -5.73 -7.57 28.25
N GLU A 100 -5.98 -8.38 27.22
CA GLU A 100 -5.98 -7.97 25.83
C GLU A 100 -7.06 -6.91 25.56
N TRP A 101 -8.28 -7.09 26.07
CA TRP A 101 -9.33 -6.06 26.02
C TRP A 101 -8.90 -4.75 26.70
N GLU A 102 -8.19 -4.83 27.83
CA GLU A 102 -7.69 -3.65 28.53
C GLU A 102 -6.58 -2.95 27.75
N ALA A 103 -5.70 -3.69 27.10
CA ALA A 103 -4.69 -3.16 26.18
C ALA A 103 -5.35 -2.49 24.96
N ALA A 104 -6.26 -3.18 24.28
CA ALA A 104 -7.06 -2.66 23.17
C ALA A 104 -7.82 -1.37 23.53
N GLY A 105 -8.35 -1.31 24.75
CA GLY A 105 -9.02 -0.13 25.30
C GLY A 105 -8.10 1.01 25.74
N GLY A 106 -6.81 0.97 25.42
CA GLY A 106 -5.85 2.02 25.74
C GLY A 106 -5.36 2.02 27.19
N LYS A 107 -5.52 0.91 27.93
CA LYS A 107 -5.23 0.80 29.37
C LYS A 107 -4.18 -0.28 29.66
N PRO A 108 -2.96 -0.19 29.10
CA PRO A 108 -1.94 -1.22 29.25
C PRO A 108 -1.49 -1.42 30.72
N LYS A 109 -1.56 -0.38 31.57
CA LYS A 109 -1.26 -0.54 33.01
C LYS A 109 -2.26 -1.46 33.71
N LYS A 110 -3.52 -1.44 33.27
CA LYS A 110 -4.57 -2.27 33.86
C LYS A 110 -4.37 -3.73 33.43
N ALA A 111 -4.05 -3.94 32.15
CA ALA A 111 -3.65 -5.25 31.62
C ALA A 111 -2.45 -5.83 32.38
N GLU A 112 -1.39 -5.03 32.57
CA GLU A 112 -0.21 -5.42 33.35
C GLU A 112 -0.60 -5.82 34.78
N GLN A 113 -1.36 -4.96 35.48
CA GLN A 113 -1.81 -5.23 36.85
C GLN A 113 -2.64 -6.51 36.94
N ARG A 114 -3.51 -6.78 35.96
CA ARG A 114 -4.31 -7.98 35.89
C ARG A 114 -3.42 -9.22 35.83
N ILE A 115 -2.51 -9.29 34.87
CA ILE A 115 -1.61 -10.45 34.73
C ILE A 115 -0.75 -10.58 35.99
N MET A 116 -0.19 -9.48 36.50
CA MET A 116 0.65 -9.48 37.69
C MET A 116 -0.05 -10.01 38.95
N GLN A 117 -1.37 -9.85 39.07
CA GLN A 117 -2.16 -10.37 40.21
C GLN A 117 -2.33 -11.90 40.16
N HIS A 118 -2.22 -12.50 38.97
CA HIS A 118 -2.43 -13.94 38.76
C HIS A 118 -1.11 -14.69 38.56
N LEU A 119 0.04 -14.01 38.67
CA LEU A 119 1.34 -14.64 38.58
C LEU A 119 1.55 -15.67 39.71
N PRO A 120 2.12 -16.84 39.41
CA PRO A 120 2.61 -17.77 40.43
C PRO A 120 3.59 -17.08 41.41
N HIS A 121 3.57 -17.50 42.67
CA HIS A 121 4.46 -16.94 43.70
C HIS A 121 5.94 -17.30 43.44
N GLU A 122 6.18 -18.50 42.91
CA GLU A 122 7.50 -18.96 42.52
C GLU A 122 7.75 -18.68 41.03
N LYS A 123 8.98 -18.25 40.70
CA LYS A 123 9.40 -18.03 39.31
C LYS A 123 9.73 -19.35 38.61
N ASN A 124 8.69 -20.18 38.42
CA ASN A 124 8.74 -21.41 37.66
C ASN A 124 8.43 -21.14 36.17
N ASP A 125 8.35 -22.19 35.34
CA ASP A 125 8.03 -22.03 33.92
C ASP A 125 6.69 -21.33 33.70
N GLU A 126 5.66 -21.69 34.47
CA GLU A 126 4.32 -21.07 34.37
C GLU A 126 4.37 -19.56 34.63
N TYR A 127 5.20 -19.09 35.56
CA TYR A 127 5.41 -17.66 35.80
C TYR A 127 5.89 -16.93 34.54
N TYR A 128 6.82 -17.53 33.80
CA TYR A 128 7.37 -16.92 32.59
C TYR A 128 6.41 -17.02 31.41
N GLU A 129 5.63 -18.09 31.32
CA GLU A 129 4.56 -18.23 30.33
C GLU A 129 3.55 -17.07 30.41
N TRP A 130 3.12 -16.67 31.61
CA TRP A 130 2.29 -15.46 31.80
C TRP A 130 2.96 -14.17 31.33
N LEU A 131 4.29 -14.04 31.50
CA LEU A 131 5.02 -12.86 31.03
C LEU A 131 5.18 -12.85 29.51
N ILE A 132 5.26 -14.02 28.87
CA ILE A 132 5.27 -14.17 27.41
C ILE A 132 3.94 -13.70 26.84
N ASP A 133 2.81 -14.19 27.36
CA ASP A 133 1.48 -13.75 26.89
C ASP A 133 1.28 -12.25 27.06
N LEU A 134 1.68 -11.70 28.22
CA LEU A 134 1.60 -10.26 28.45
C LEU A 134 2.49 -9.51 27.45
N GLY A 135 3.68 -10.02 27.15
CA GLY A 135 4.58 -9.46 26.14
C GLY A 135 3.95 -9.43 24.76
N GLU A 136 3.38 -10.55 24.32
CA GLU A 136 2.66 -10.72 23.05
C GLU A 136 1.46 -9.77 22.95
N ILE A 137 0.57 -9.78 23.95
CA ILE A 137 -0.56 -8.84 24.04
C ILE A 137 -0.07 -7.39 23.95
N LEU A 138 0.99 -7.02 24.66
CA LEU A 138 1.49 -5.65 24.62
C LEU A 138 2.06 -5.29 23.24
N LEU A 139 2.66 -6.24 22.52
CA LEU A 139 3.20 -6.01 21.17
C LEU A 139 2.11 -5.81 20.13
N ASP A 140 1.03 -6.61 20.19
CA ASP A 140 -0.11 -6.52 19.26
C ASP A 140 -0.73 -5.12 19.22
N TYR A 141 -0.72 -4.40 20.35
CA TYR A 141 -1.24 -3.04 20.46
C TYR A 141 -0.14 -1.95 20.47
N GLY A 142 1.09 -2.28 20.07
CA GLY A 142 2.19 -1.33 19.90
C GLY A 142 2.79 -0.80 21.20
N TYR A 143 2.56 -1.45 22.34
CA TYR A 143 3.15 -1.10 23.64
C TYR A 143 4.56 -1.68 23.81
N THR A 144 5.40 -1.50 22.80
CA THR A 144 6.68 -2.21 22.60
C THR A 144 7.65 -2.10 23.78
N LYS A 145 7.81 -0.90 24.36
CA LYS A 145 8.71 -0.69 25.52
C LYS A 145 8.25 -1.45 26.77
N ARG A 146 6.94 -1.62 26.95
CA ARG A 146 6.37 -2.38 28.07
C ARG A 146 6.57 -3.87 27.86
N ALA A 147 6.28 -4.35 26.65
CA ALA A 147 6.57 -5.75 26.27
C ALA A 147 8.03 -6.11 26.54
N GLN A 148 8.98 -5.30 26.04
CA GLN A 148 10.41 -5.52 26.28
C GLN A 148 10.79 -5.57 27.76
N HIS A 149 10.12 -4.81 28.63
CA HIS A 149 10.38 -4.84 30.06
C HIS A 149 10.06 -6.20 30.69
N PHE A 150 8.98 -6.86 30.24
CA PHE A 150 8.59 -8.18 30.74
C PHE A 150 9.37 -9.31 30.04
N LEU A 151 9.48 -9.27 28.72
CA LEU A 151 10.13 -10.32 27.92
C LEU A 151 11.61 -10.51 28.30
N ARG A 152 12.35 -9.44 28.60
CA ARG A 152 13.77 -9.53 29.02
C ARG A 152 13.99 -10.20 30.40
N GLN A 153 12.92 -10.43 31.16
CA GLN A 153 13.02 -11.13 32.45
C GLN A 153 13.07 -12.66 32.29
N ILE A 154 12.75 -13.16 31.09
CA ILE A 154 12.68 -14.59 30.80
C ILE A 154 14.10 -15.16 30.66
N PRO A 155 14.45 -16.22 31.41
CA PRO A 155 15.77 -16.84 31.36
C PRO A 155 16.12 -17.41 29.98
N GLU A 156 17.40 -17.39 29.63
CA GLU A 156 17.93 -17.96 28.37
C GLU A 156 17.70 -19.49 28.26
N ASN A 157 17.58 -20.19 29.39
CA ASN A 157 17.33 -21.64 29.44
C ASN A 157 15.84 -22.01 29.54
N HIS A 158 14.93 -21.03 29.42
CA HIS A 158 13.49 -21.30 29.48
C HIS A 158 13.02 -22.10 28.25
N LYS A 159 12.06 -22.99 28.42
CA LYS A 159 11.54 -23.86 27.34
C LYS A 159 11.01 -23.06 26.14
N SER A 160 10.38 -21.93 26.39
CA SER A 160 9.77 -21.05 25.38
C SER A 160 10.71 -19.90 24.99
N ARG A 161 12.02 -20.15 25.03
CA ARG A 161 13.01 -19.13 24.71
C ARG A 161 12.94 -18.68 23.25
N ALA A 162 12.75 -19.61 22.31
CA ALA A 162 12.60 -19.28 20.89
C ALA A 162 11.45 -18.28 20.66
N LYS A 163 10.25 -18.57 21.17
CA LYS A 163 9.11 -17.64 21.13
C LYS A 163 9.42 -16.28 21.77
N THR A 164 10.15 -16.28 22.89
CA THR A 164 10.58 -15.03 23.54
C THR A 164 11.52 -14.21 22.66
N ASP A 165 12.49 -14.87 22.03
CA ASP A 165 13.45 -14.22 21.12
C ASP A 165 12.76 -13.69 19.86
N GLU A 166 11.76 -14.39 19.33
CA GLU A 166 10.89 -13.91 18.24
C GLU A 166 10.15 -12.62 18.65
N LEU A 167 9.46 -12.63 19.79
CA LEU A 167 8.76 -11.44 20.31
C LEU A 167 9.73 -10.28 20.61
N LEU A 168 10.92 -10.57 21.11
CA LEU A 168 11.96 -9.55 21.29
C LEU A 168 12.43 -9.01 19.93
N ALA A 169 12.69 -9.87 18.95
CA ALA A 169 13.08 -9.47 17.60
C ALA A 169 12.02 -8.55 16.96
N GLU A 170 10.74 -8.92 17.04
CA GLU A 170 9.62 -8.11 16.57
C GLU A 170 9.57 -6.76 17.32
N SER A 171 9.74 -6.77 18.64
CA SER A 171 9.74 -5.55 19.43
C SER A 171 10.83 -4.56 18.98
N TYR A 172 12.03 -5.06 18.66
CA TYR A 172 13.12 -4.22 18.16
C TYR A 172 12.87 -3.78 16.71
N PHE A 173 12.23 -4.61 15.90
CA PHE A 173 11.79 -4.26 14.54
C PHE A 173 10.81 -3.08 14.57
N GLN A 174 9.78 -3.12 15.42
CA GLN A 174 8.76 -2.07 15.53
C GLN A 174 9.34 -0.71 15.93
N ILE A 175 10.45 -0.67 16.67
CA ILE A 175 11.14 0.58 17.06
C ILE A 175 12.32 0.93 16.15
N HIS A 176 12.47 0.24 15.01
CA HIS A 176 13.54 0.43 14.02
C HIS A 176 14.97 0.17 14.56
N ASP A 177 15.13 -0.59 15.64
CA ASP A 177 16.44 -1.08 16.09
C ASP A 177 16.74 -2.42 15.40
N PHE A 178 17.01 -2.33 14.09
CA PHE A 178 17.22 -3.49 13.23
C PHE A 178 18.42 -4.35 13.65
N LYS A 179 19.42 -3.74 14.31
CA LYS A 179 20.58 -4.48 14.80
C LYS A 179 20.20 -5.47 15.89
N GLN A 180 19.49 -5.00 16.92
CA GLN A 180 19.04 -5.91 17.99
C GLN A 180 18.02 -6.92 17.46
N SER A 181 17.11 -6.48 16.57
CA SER A 181 16.18 -7.40 15.92
C SER A 181 16.91 -8.55 15.21
N MET A 182 17.99 -8.24 14.48
CA MET A 182 18.80 -9.23 13.76
C MET A 182 19.49 -10.20 14.72
N ASP A 183 20.06 -9.68 15.81
CA ASP A 183 20.74 -10.51 16.82
C ASP A 183 19.79 -11.56 17.42
N TYR A 184 18.56 -11.17 17.75
CA TYR A 184 17.56 -12.09 18.30
C TYR A 184 17.05 -13.08 17.25
N LEU A 185 16.71 -12.60 16.06
CA LEU A 185 16.15 -13.45 15.01
C LEU A 185 17.17 -14.47 14.47
N THR A 186 18.46 -14.11 14.46
CA THR A 186 19.56 -15.04 14.17
C THR A 186 19.59 -16.19 15.19
N ARG A 187 19.40 -15.91 16.49
CA ARG A 187 19.33 -16.96 17.51
C ARG A 187 18.12 -17.88 17.30
N VAL A 188 16.99 -17.33 16.86
CA VAL A 188 15.78 -18.11 16.58
C VAL A 188 16.06 -19.14 15.48
N VAL A 189 16.60 -18.71 14.33
CA VAL A 189 16.92 -19.62 13.23
C VAL A 189 18.04 -20.61 13.57
N ASP A 190 19.02 -20.20 14.38
CA ASP A 190 20.09 -21.09 14.85
C ASP A 190 19.55 -22.20 15.78
N ASN A 191 18.57 -21.87 16.63
CA ASN A 191 17.93 -22.81 17.54
C ASN A 191 16.95 -23.75 16.82
N ASN A 192 16.24 -23.27 15.80
CA ASN A 192 15.33 -24.07 14.98
C ASN A 192 15.51 -23.81 13.48
N THR A 193 16.49 -24.52 12.91
CA THR A 193 16.87 -24.37 11.49
C THR A 193 15.80 -24.81 10.49
N PHE A 194 14.75 -25.52 10.93
CA PHE A 194 13.67 -26.03 10.09
C PHE A 194 12.38 -25.21 10.18
N ASP A 195 12.41 -24.01 10.78
CA ASP A 195 11.27 -23.10 10.75
C ASP A 195 11.35 -22.11 9.58
N ALA A 196 10.49 -22.32 8.58
CA ALA A 196 10.39 -21.44 7.42
C ALA A 196 9.97 -20.01 7.80
N ALA A 197 9.11 -19.84 8.82
CA ALA A 197 8.60 -18.53 9.20
C ALA A 197 9.72 -17.63 9.72
N SER A 198 10.56 -18.16 10.63
CA SER A 198 11.74 -17.44 11.15
C SER A 198 12.73 -17.05 10.06
N TRP A 199 13.01 -17.94 9.10
CA TRP A 199 13.86 -17.62 7.95
C TRP A 199 13.27 -16.51 7.07
N SER A 200 11.95 -16.52 6.85
CA SER A 200 11.25 -15.45 6.10
C SER A 200 11.30 -14.11 6.84
N GLN A 201 11.09 -14.12 8.16
CA GLN A 201 11.22 -12.92 8.99
C GLN A 201 12.66 -12.37 8.94
N LEU A 202 13.67 -13.24 8.99
CA LEU A 202 15.07 -12.83 8.90
C LEU A 202 15.39 -12.22 7.52
N ALA A 203 14.87 -12.82 6.46
CA ALA A 203 15.00 -12.27 5.11
C ALA A 203 14.34 -10.90 4.99
N ASN A 204 13.15 -10.69 5.57
CA ASN A 204 12.47 -9.39 5.57
C ASN A 204 13.31 -8.33 6.30
N LEU A 205 13.89 -8.68 7.45
CA LEU A 205 14.77 -7.78 8.18
C LEU A 205 16.04 -7.44 7.39
N GLN A 206 16.69 -8.43 6.79
CA GLN A 206 17.86 -8.25 5.93
C GLN A 206 17.55 -7.35 4.73
N MET A 207 16.38 -7.50 4.12
CA MET A 207 15.91 -6.59 3.08
C MET A 207 15.78 -5.14 3.60
N LYS A 208 15.24 -4.93 4.81
CA LYS A 208 15.10 -3.58 5.40
C LYS A 208 16.42 -2.89 5.71
N VAL A 209 17.49 -3.65 5.97
CA VAL A 209 18.85 -3.12 6.15
C VAL A 209 19.71 -3.21 4.89
N GLU A 210 19.09 -3.51 3.74
CA GLU A 210 19.72 -3.58 2.41
C GLU A 210 20.80 -4.67 2.27
N GLU A 211 20.76 -5.71 3.11
CA GLU A 211 21.62 -6.91 2.99
C GLU A 211 20.99 -7.92 2.01
N TYR A 212 20.90 -7.55 0.73
CA TYR A 212 20.14 -8.31 -0.28
C TYR A 212 20.68 -9.72 -0.54
N GLU A 213 22.00 -9.94 -0.53
CA GLU A 213 22.57 -11.29 -0.69
C GLU A 213 22.19 -12.22 0.46
N ASN A 214 22.24 -11.71 1.69
CA ASN A 214 21.83 -12.47 2.87
C ASN A 214 20.33 -12.73 2.85
N CYS A 215 19.53 -11.72 2.43
CA CYS A 215 18.09 -11.85 2.23
C CYS A 215 17.76 -13.01 1.28
N ILE A 216 18.44 -13.10 0.13
CA ILE A 216 18.26 -14.21 -0.82
C ILE A 216 18.60 -15.56 -0.18
N ALA A 217 19.72 -15.65 0.55
CA ALA A 217 20.10 -16.89 1.22
C ALA A 217 19.07 -17.34 2.27
N SER A 218 18.58 -16.42 3.09
CA SER A 218 17.51 -16.69 4.07
C SER A 218 16.19 -17.09 3.39
N CYS A 219 15.85 -16.44 2.27
CA CYS A 219 14.70 -16.84 1.45
C CYS A 219 14.87 -18.25 0.90
N ASP A 220 16.07 -18.63 0.43
CA ASP A 220 16.35 -19.97 -0.08
C ASP A 220 16.17 -21.05 0.99
N TYR A 221 16.59 -20.78 2.24
CA TYR A 221 16.32 -21.68 3.36
C TYR A 221 14.82 -21.80 3.65
N SER A 222 14.11 -20.68 3.75
CA SER A 222 12.65 -20.67 3.96
C SER A 222 11.91 -21.45 2.86
N LEU A 223 12.22 -21.19 1.59
CA LEU A 223 11.57 -21.84 0.44
C LEU A 223 11.97 -23.31 0.29
N ALA A 224 13.16 -23.72 0.73
CA ALA A 224 13.52 -25.13 0.77
C ALA A 224 12.65 -25.91 1.78
N ILE A 225 12.23 -25.26 2.87
CA ILE A 225 11.35 -25.84 3.90
C ILE A 225 9.88 -25.74 3.47
N LYS A 226 9.43 -24.56 3.01
CA LYS A 226 8.06 -24.26 2.57
C LYS A 226 8.08 -23.55 1.20
N PRO A 227 8.08 -24.30 0.07
CA PRO A 227 8.25 -23.74 -1.28
C PRO A 227 7.19 -22.73 -1.75
N GLY A 228 5.99 -22.76 -1.16
CA GLY A 228 4.86 -21.91 -1.56
C GLY A 228 4.64 -20.68 -0.67
N ASN A 229 5.63 -20.25 0.12
CA ASN A 229 5.47 -19.03 0.91
C ASN A 229 5.56 -17.78 0.00
N GLU A 230 4.41 -17.23 -0.37
CA GLU A 230 4.29 -16.08 -1.29
C GLU A 230 5.09 -14.87 -0.82
N GLN A 231 5.03 -14.54 0.48
CA GLN A 231 5.80 -13.43 1.05
C GLN A 231 7.31 -13.65 0.85
N THR A 232 7.82 -14.86 1.09
CA THR A 232 9.23 -15.17 0.87
C THR A 232 9.60 -15.10 -0.62
N LEU A 233 8.73 -15.54 -1.52
CA LEU A 233 8.93 -15.42 -2.96
C LEU A 233 9.08 -13.94 -3.38
N SER A 234 8.22 -13.05 -2.86
CA SER A 234 8.28 -11.60 -3.10
C SER A 234 9.57 -10.97 -2.58
N LEU A 235 9.98 -11.30 -1.35
CA LEU A 235 11.23 -10.81 -0.77
C LEU A 235 12.45 -11.19 -1.62
N LYS A 236 12.51 -12.46 -2.06
CA LYS A 236 13.60 -12.93 -2.91
C LYS A 236 13.59 -12.23 -4.27
N LEU A 237 12.42 -12.10 -4.90
CA LEU A 237 12.29 -11.44 -6.20
C LEU A 237 12.76 -9.99 -6.14
N PHE A 238 12.33 -9.26 -5.11
CA PHE A 238 12.75 -7.89 -4.85
C PHE A 238 14.28 -7.80 -4.70
N ALA A 239 14.88 -8.64 -3.86
CA ALA A 239 16.32 -8.66 -3.64
C ALA A 239 17.11 -8.98 -4.92
N LEU A 240 16.62 -9.90 -5.77
CA LEU A 240 17.25 -10.21 -7.06
C LEU A 240 17.29 -8.98 -7.99
N PHE A 241 16.19 -8.23 -8.10
CA PHE A 241 16.15 -7.02 -8.93
C PHE A 241 17.02 -5.90 -8.35
N HIS A 242 17.03 -5.71 -7.03
CA HIS A 242 17.89 -4.72 -6.37
C HIS A 242 19.39 -4.99 -6.61
N LEU A 243 19.80 -6.26 -6.69
CA LEU A 243 21.17 -6.65 -7.05
C LEU A 243 21.46 -6.61 -8.56
N ASN A 244 20.56 -6.05 -9.37
CA ASN A 244 20.63 -6.04 -10.84
C ASN A 244 20.74 -7.45 -11.47
N ARG A 245 20.29 -8.51 -10.77
CA ARG A 245 20.23 -9.89 -11.29
C ARG A 245 18.95 -10.10 -12.10
N GLN A 246 18.71 -9.24 -13.09
CA GLN A 246 17.44 -9.17 -13.83
C GLN A 246 17.05 -10.48 -14.50
N ALA A 247 17.98 -11.16 -15.17
CA ALA A 247 17.69 -12.42 -15.86
C ALA A 247 17.17 -13.48 -14.89
N GLU A 248 17.85 -13.63 -13.75
CA GLU A 248 17.45 -14.57 -12.71
C GLU A 248 16.14 -14.18 -12.03
N GLY A 249 15.94 -12.88 -11.75
CA GLY A 249 14.68 -12.38 -11.21
C GLY A 249 13.49 -12.67 -12.13
N PHE A 250 13.63 -12.47 -13.44
CA PHE A 250 12.56 -12.78 -14.39
C PHE A 250 12.34 -14.28 -14.61
N ASP A 251 13.40 -15.09 -14.58
CA ASP A 251 13.26 -16.55 -14.64
C ASP A 251 12.56 -17.09 -13.38
N PHE A 252 12.92 -16.55 -12.21
CA PHE A 252 12.25 -16.84 -10.94
C PHE A 252 10.78 -16.39 -10.96
N TYR A 253 10.49 -15.18 -11.46
CA TYR A 253 9.13 -14.70 -11.64
C TYR A 253 8.28 -15.66 -12.49
N LYS A 254 8.77 -16.05 -13.67
CA LYS A 254 8.05 -17.00 -14.55
C LYS A 254 7.81 -18.36 -13.91
N GLN A 255 8.71 -18.80 -13.04
CA GLN A 255 8.57 -20.08 -12.37
C GLN A 255 7.41 -20.10 -11.36
N TYR A 256 7.14 -18.97 -10.70
CA TYR A 256 6.22 -18.91 -9.55
C TYR A 256 4.98 -18.04 -9.76
N ALA A 257 4.92 -17.20 -10.79
CA ALA A 257 3.82 -16.25 -11.00
C ALA A 257 2.43 -16.91 -10.97
N ASP A 258 2.27 -18.09 -11.59
CA ASP A 258 0.99 -18.80 -11.63
C ASP A 258 0.58 -19.42 -10.28
N SER A 259 1.49 -19.45 -9.30
CA SER A 259 1.24 -20.01 -7.96
C SER A 259 0.89 -18.96 -6.91
N ILE A 260 0.97 -17.66 -7.25
CA ILE A 260 0.66 -16.55 -6.34
C ILE A 260 -0.84 -16.26 -6.38
N ASN A 261 -1.48 -16.26 -5.21
CA ASN A 261 -2.92 -16.07 -5.07
C ASN A 261 -3.30 -14.87 -4.21
N GLU A 262 -2.40 -14.36 -3.37
CA GLU A 262 -2.71 -13.31 -2.39
C GLU A 262 -1.71 -12.15 -2.44
N ASP A 263 -0.41 -12.42 -2.59
CA ASP A 263 0.62 -11.38 -2.53
C ASP A 263 0.79 -10.62 -3.86
N TYR A 264 0.12 -9.47 -3.98
CA TYR A 264 0.24 -8.58 -5.14
C TYR A 264 1.68 -8.08 -5.38
N SER A 265 2.52 -8.03 -4.35
CA SER A 265 3.87 -7.45 -4.41
C SER A 265 4.75 -8.20 -5.40
N PHE A 266 4.57 -9.52 -5.52
CA PHE A 266 5.34 -10.37 -6.43
C PHE A 266 5.19 -9.90 -7.89
N HIS A 267 3.94 -9.69 -8.33
CA HIS A 267 3.65 -9.21 -9.68
C HIS A 267 4.05 -7.74 -9.86
N MET A 268 3.85 -6.91 -8.83
CA MET A 268 4.24 -5.50 -8.84
C MET A 268 5.75 -5.32 -9.07
N TYR A 269 6.60 -6.04 -8.35
CA TYR A 269 8.06 -5.92 -8.51
C TYR A 269 8.52 -6.31 -9.91
N ALA A 270 7.94 -7.38 -10.48
CA ALA A 270 8.22 -7.78 -11.85
C ALA A 270 7.73 -6.73 -12.87
N ALA A 271 6.52 -6.19 -12.67
CA ALA A 271 5.92 -5.19 -13.54
C ALA A 271 6.75 -3.90 -13.61
N GLU A 272 7.19 -3.40 -12.46
CA GLU A 272 8.09 -2.24 -12.37
C GLU A 272 9.42 -2.50 -13.08
N GLN A 273 10.00 -3.68 -12.88
CA GLN A 273 11.24 -4.04 -13.57
C GLN A 273 11.05 -4.17 -15.09
N TYR A 274 9.92 -4.70 -15.55
CA TYR A 274 9.58 -4.74 -16.97
C TYR A 274 9.39 -3.32 -17.53
N LEU A 275 8.73 -2.43 -16.78
CA LEU A 275 8.52 -1.03 -17.16
C LEU A 275 9.85 -0.30 -17.35
N VAL A 276 10.77 -0.40 -16.39
CA VAL A 276 12.13 0.17 -16.47
C VAL A 276 12.93 -0.43 -17.63
N SER A 277 12.66 -1.69 -17.97
CA SER A 277 13.28 -2.37 -19.11
C SER A 277 12.59 -2.09 -20.44
N GLU A 278 11.64 -1.15 -20.49
CA GLU A 278 10.81 -0.77 -21.65
C GLU A 278 10.04 -1.94 -22.29
N LYS A 279 9.78 -3.00 -21.50
CA LYS A 279 9.00 -4.17 -21.89
C LYS A 279 7.53 -3.96 -21.52
N TYR A 280 6.92 -2.94 -22.13
CA TYR A 280 5.59 -2.47 -21.76
C TYR A 280 4.48 -3.55 -21.82
N PRO A 281 4.42 -4.45 -22.81
CA PRO A 281 3.39 -5.51 -22.82
C PRO A 281 3.49 -6.44 -21.61
N GLN A 282 4.70 -6.91 -21.28
CA GLN A 282 4.91 -7.76 -20.11
C GLN A 282 4.68 -6.99 -18.80
N ALA A 283 5.01 -5.69 -18.77
CA ALA A 283 4.72 -4.84 -17.63
C ALA A 283 3.21 -4.76 -17.39
N LEU A 284 2.40 -4.57 -18.44
CA LEU A 284 0.94 -4.53 -18.33
C LEU A 284 0.36 -5.84 -17.82
N ASP A 285 0.79 -7.00 -18.37
CA ASP A 285 0.33 -8.30 -17.90
C ASP A 285 0.57 -8.47 -16.39
N ALA A 286 1.78 -8.12 -15.92
CA ALA A 286 2.14 -8.19 -14.51
C ALA A 286 1.42 -7.13 -13.65
N PHE A 287 1.23 -5.90 -14.14
CA PHE A 287 0.48 -4.87 -13.42
C PHE A 287 -0.99 -5.25 -13.25
N HIS A 288 -1.62 -5.88 -14.24
CA HIS A 288 -3.01 -6.36 -14.13
C HIS A 288 -3.15 -7.44 -13.08
N GLU A 289 -2.23 -8.41 -13.03
CA GLU A 289 -2.23 -9.41 -11.95
C GLU A 289 -1.98 -8.77 -10.58
N ALA A 290 -1.05 -7.81 -10.48
CA ALA A 290 -0.85 -7.07 -9.25
C ALA A 290 -2.13 -6.32 -8.82
N LEU A 291 -2.81 -5.62 -9.74
CA LEU A 291 -4.06 -4.91 -9.46
C LEU A 291 -5.22 -5.84 -9.10
N ARG A 292 -5.26 -7.05 -9.66
CA ARG A 292 -6.25 -8.09 -9.34
C ARG A 292 -6.12 -8.56 -7.89
N LEU A 293 -4.87 -8.70 -7.41
CA LEU A 293 -4.56 -9.17 -6.06
C LEU A 293 -4.53 -8.04 -5.03
N CYS A 294 -4.27 -6.80 -5.44
CA CYS A 294 -4.11 -5.66 -4.54
C CYS A 294 -5.46 -5.26 -3.90
N PRO A 295 -5.57 -5.26 -2.55
CA PRO A 295 -6.78 -4.81 -1.86
C PRO A 295 -7.15 -3.36 -2.21
N MET A 296 -8.45 -3.05 -2.22
CA MET A 296 -8.95 -1.72 -2.63
C MET A 296 -8.44 -0.59 -1.75
N GLU A 297 -8.32 -0.83 -0.44
CA GLU A 297 -7.85 0.15 0.54
C GLU A 297 -6.32 0.25 0.61
N ASN A 298 -5.59 -0.60 -0.11
CA ASN A 298 -4.14 -0.59 -0.07
C ASN A 298 -3.59 0.70 -0.71
N PRO A 299 -2.73 1.47 -0.01
CA PRO A 299 -2.16 2.71 -0.54
C PRO A 299 -1.43 2.56 -1.87
N ASP A 300 -0.80 1.40 -2.13
CA ASP A 300 -0.05 1.12 -3.35
C ASP A 300 -0.95 1.01 -4.58
N ARG A 301 -2.26 0.80 -4.41
CA ARG A 301 -3.19 0.65 -5.53
C ARG A 301 -3.20 1.88 -6.44
N SER A 302 -3.10 3.07 -5.86
CA SER A 302 -2.98 4.33 -6.60
C SER A 302 -1.73 4.35 -7.49
N ARG A 303 -0.59 3.92 -6.93
CA ARG A 303 0.69 3.81 -7.63
C ARG A 303 0.65 2.80 -8.77
N LEU A 304 0.03 1.64 -8.54
CA LEU A 304 -0.17 0.61 -9.56
C LEU A 304 -1.02 1.12 -10.73
N ILE A 305 -2.11 1.84 -10.46
CA ILE A 305 -2.97 2.44 -11.49
C ILE A 305 -2.16 3.42 -12.35
N CYS A 306 -1.43 4.34 -11.73
CA CYS A 306 -0.61 5.31 -12.46
C CYS A 306 0.48 4.63 -13.30
N ALA A 307 1.16 3.62 -12.76
CA ALA A 307 2.19 2.87 -13.50
C ALA A 307 1.59 2.07 -14.68
N THR A 308 0.40 1.51 -14.51
CA THR A 308 -0.35 0.82 -15.59
C THR A 308 -0.73 1.81 -16.70
N ALA A 309 -1.25 2.98 -16.33
CA ALA A 309 -1.58 4.05 -17.27
C ALA A 309 -0.35 4.52 -18.06
N TYR A 310 0.78 4.64 -17.37
CA TYR A 310 2.06 5.00 -17.98
C TYR A 310 2.51 3.97 -19.02
N ALA A 311 2.40 2.67 -18.71
CA ALA A 311 2.69 1.59 -19.65
C ALA A 311 1.76 1.61 -20.87
N TYR A 312 0.45 1.86 -20.68
CA TYR A 312 -0.50 2.03 -21.78
C TYR A 312 -0.16 3.22 -22.67
N ALA A 313 0.19 4.37 -22.07
CA ALA A 313 0.59 5.55 -22.80
C ALA A 313 1.87 5.30 -23.62
N PHE A 314 2.88 4.60 -23.11
CA PHE A 314 4.04 4.25 -23.95
C PHE A 314 3.71 3.36 -25.16
N LEU A 315 2.64 2.56 -25.07
CA LEU A 315 2.14 1.75 -26.17
C LEU A 315 1.19 2.53 -27.12
N GLY A 316 0.92 3.81 -26.85
CA GLY A 316 -0.03 4.62 -27.61
C GLY A 316 -1.51 4.24 -27.36
N GLN A 317 -1.79 3.47 -26.31
CA GLN A 317 -3.14 3.02 -25.95
C GLN A 317 -3.79 4.03 -24.99
N ASN A 318 -4.07 5.22 -25.50
CA ASN A 318 -4.42 6.38 -24.68
C ASN A 318 -5.78 6.22 -24.01
N ASP A 319 -6.75 5.63 -24.71
CA ASP A 319 -8.07 5.30 -24.17
C ASP A 319 -7.93 4.38 -22.94
N ASN A 320 -7.10 3.33 -23.04
CA ASN A 320 -6.85 2.41 -21.93
C ASN A 320 -6.14 3.11 -20.76
N ALA A 321 -5.19 4.02 -21.04
CA ALA A 321 -4.52 4.82 -20.02
C ALA A 321 -5.52 5.73 -19.28
N GLN A 322 -6.46 6.33 -20.00
CA GLN A 322 -7.52 7.15 -19.44
C GLN A 322 -8.49 6.31 -18.60
N GLU A 323 -8.99 5.20 -19.13
CA GLU A 323 -9.92 4.30 -18.43
C GLU A 323 -9.35 3.82 -17.10
N ILE A 324 -8.09 3.34 -17.09
CA ILE A 324 -7.48 2.86 -15.86
C ILE A 324 -7.26 4.01 -14.85
N MET A 325 -6.84 5.20 -15.29
CA MET A 325 -6.65 6.36 -14.42
C MET A 325 -7.95 6.80 -13.75
N PHE A 326 -9.09 6.77 -14.46
CA PHE A 326 -10.38 7.13 -13.86
C PHE A 326 -10.84 6.15 -12.78
N THR A 327 -10.26 4.95 -12.69
CA THR A 327 -10.52 4.07 -11.54
C THR A 327 -10.02 4.65 -10.21
N LEU A 328 -9.11 5.64 -10.21
CA LEU A 328 -8.71 6.39 -9.02
C LEU A 328 -9.87 7.14 -8.36
N SER A 329 -10.96 7.43 -9.08
CA SER A 329 -12.16 8.02 -8.47
C SER A 329 -12.77 7.12 -7.39
N SER A 330 -12.60 5.79 -7.49
CA SER A 330 -13.01 4.85 -6.43
C SER A 330 -12.20 5.03 -5.13
N LEU A 331 -11.01 5.63 -5.20
CA LEU A 331 -10.13 5.93 -4.08
C LEU A 331 -10.32 7.37 -3.56
N GLY A 332 -11.29 8.12 -4.10
CA GLY A 332 -11.60 9.50 -3.67
C GLY A 332 -10.87 10.60 -4.44
N SER A 333 -10.12 10.29 -5.49
CA SER A 333 -9.52 11.31 -6.36
C SER A 333 -10.58 12.02 -7.20
N MET A 334 -10.52 13.35 -7.27
CA MET A 334 -11.46 14.14 -8.05
C MET A 334 -11.22 13.96 -9.56
N PRO A 335 -12.27 13.94 -10.40
CA PRO A 335 -12.12 13.76 -11.85
C PRO A 335 -11.14 14.73 -12.52
N ASN A 336 -11.18 16.01 -12.17
CA ASN A 336 -10.29 17.01 -12.78
C ASN A 336 -8.82 16.84 -12.33
N ASP A 337 -8.59 16.46 -11.07
CA ASP A 337 -7.24 16.12 -10.59
C ASP A 337 -6.66 14.94 -11.38
N ILE A 338 -7.49 13.93 -11.68
CA ILE A 338 -7.08 12.76 -12.50
C ILE A 338 -6.73 13.21 -13.92
N ARG A 339 -7.50 14.11 -14.52
CA ARG A 339 -7.22 14.67 -15.86
C ARG A 339 -5.89 15.41 -15.91
N PHE A 340 -5.58 16.24 -14.92
CA PHE A 340 -4.26 16.88 -14.86
C PHE A 340 -3.12 15.87 -14.70
N GLN A 341 -3.31 14.80 -13.92
CA GLN A 341 -2.32 13.71 -13.85
C GLN A 341 -2.15 13.00 -15.20
N LEU A 342 -3.23 12.77 -15.94
CA LEU A 342 -3.18 12.22 -17.30
C LEU A 342 -2.38 13.13 -18.24
N THR A 343 -2.55 14.46 -18.16
CA THR A 343 -1.76 15.38 -18.99
C THR A 343 -0.26 15.28 -18.70
N THR A 344 0.12 15.05 -17.45
CA THR A 344 1.53 14.80 -17.07
C THR A 344 2.04 13.50 -17.68
N ILE A 345 1.26 12.42 -17.61
CA ILE A 345 1.62 11.11 -18.21
C ILE A 345 1.80 11.25 -19.73
N PHE A 346 0.86 11.90 -20.42
CA PHE A 346 0.93 12.09 -21.86
C PHE A 346 2.05 13.06 -22.29
N TYR A 347 2.36 14.04 -21.45
CA TYR A 347 3.53 14.90 -21.64
C TYR A 347 4.84 14.08 -21.62
N GLU A 348 5.04 13.27 -20.58
CA GLU A 348 6.24 12.45 -20.43
C GLU A 348 6.40 11.40 -21.54
N THR A 349 5.28 10.82 -21.98
CA THR A 349 5.24 9.85 -23.10
C THR A 349 5.20 10.50 -24.48
N ARG A 350 5.33 11.84 -24.55
CA ARG A 350 5.41 12.65 -25.78
C ARG A 350 4.20 12.52 -26.71
N GLN A 351 3.01 12.55 -26.14
CA GLN A 351 1.75 12.42 -26.86
C GLN A 351 0.95 13.73 -26.89
N PRO A 352 1.25 14.66 -27.82
CA PRO A 352 0.60 15.96 -27.82
C PRO A 352 -0.91 15.89 -28.07
N GLN A 353 -1.39 14.95 -28.89
CA GLN A 353 -2.83 14.86 -29.18
C GLN A 353 -3.64 14.49 -27.94
N ALA A 354 -3.20 13.49 -27.17
CA ALA A 354 -3.90 13.06 -25.97
C ALA A 354 -3.97 14.16 -24.89
N ILE A 355 -2.93 15.00 -24.78
CA ILE A 355 -2.95 16.17 -23.88
C ILE A 355 -4.06 17.15 -24.29
N ILE A 356 -4.17 17.41 -25.60
CA ILE A 356 -5.19 18.32 -26.14
C ILE A 356 -6.58 17.75 -25.90
N ASP A 357 -6.80 16.47 -26.18
CA ASP A 357 -8.09 15.80 -25.95
C ASP A 357 -8.53 15.92 -24.47
N VAL A 358 -7.60 15.78 -23.52
CA VAL A 358 -7.87 15.95 -22.09
C VAL A 358 -8.19 17.40 -21.72
N PHE A 359 -7.51 18.39 -22.30
CA PHE A 359 -7.84 19.81 -22.07
C PHE A 359 -9.20 20.20 -22.67
N GLU A 360 -9.54 19.69 -23.84
CA GLU A 360 -10.87 19.88 -24.43
C GLU A 360 -11.96 19.29 -23.51
N ASP A 361 -11.76 18.09 -22.97
CA ASP A 361 -12.69 17.49 -22.01
C ASP A 361 -12.79 18.31 -20.71
N LEU A 362 -11.68 18.86 -20.20
CA LEU A 362 -11.70 19.75 -19.03
C LEU A 362 -12.54 21.00 -19.26
N LEU A 363 -12.42 21.65 -20.42
CA LEU A 363 -13.16 22.86 -20.75
C LEU A 363 -14.65 22.60 -21.02
N GLN A 364 -15.00 21.43 -21.54
CA GLN A 364 -16.40 21.07 -21.81
C GLN A 364 -17.19 20.71 -20.54
N ASN A 365 -16.51 20.38 -19.44
CA ASN A 365 -17.13 20.03 -18.17
C ASN A 365 -17.04 21.18 -17.15
N ASP A 366 -17.67 21.02 -15.99
CA ASP A 366 -17.57 21.98 -14.89
C ASP A 366 -16.10 22.15 -14.47
N HIS A 367 -15.63 23.39 -14.57
CA HIS A 367 -14.26 23.79 -14.23
C HIS A 367 -14.27 25.11 -13.47
N THR A 368 -13.15 25.39 -12.81
CA THR A 368 -12.91 26.58 -11.99
C THR A 368 -11.85 27.47 -12.62
N ASP A 369 -11.85 28.75 -12.28
CA ASP A 369 -10.81 29.69 -12.71
C ASP A 369 -9.38 29.20 -12.39
N ARG A 370 -9.22 28.44 -11.31
CA ARG A 370 -7.92 27.86 -10.91
C ARG A 370 -7.49 26.74 -11.86
N GLU A 371 -8.43 25.93 -12.33
CA GLU A 371 -8.16 24.87 -13.30
C GLU A 371 -7.87 25.47 -14.69
N CYS A 372 -8.56 26.55 -15.08
CA CYS A 372 -8.20 27.34 -16.27
C CYS A 372 -6.76 27.86 -16.19
N LEU A 373 -6.38 28.44 -15.05
CA LEU A 373 -5.01 28.89 -14.82
C LEU A 373 -4.01 27.73 -14.94
N GLN A 374 -4.34 26.56 -14.40
CA GLN A 374 -3.49 25.38 -14.47
C GLN A 374 -3.34 24.88 -15.91
N MET A 375 -4.41 24.85 -16.70
CA MET A 375 -4.34 24.52 -18.13
C MET A 375 -3.40 25.46 -18.89
N VAL A 376 -3.52 26.78 -18.71
CA VAL A 376 -2.63 27.75 -19.36
C VAL A 376 -1.16 27.54 -18.94
N GLN A 377 -0.92 27.28 -17.66
CA GLN A 377 0.43 26.98 -17.16
C GLN A 377 1.01 25.71 -17.80
N SER A 378 0.21 24.64 -17.90
CA SER A 378 0.61 23.40 -18.56
C SER A 378 0.90 23.61 -20.05
N ILE A 379 0.08 24.40 -20.77
CA ILE A 379 0.35 24.73 -22.18
C ILE A 379 1.73 25.39 -22.35
N ILE A 380 2.07 26.35 -21.47
CA ILE A 380 3.37 27.04 -21.47
C ILE A 380 4.51 26.07 -21.17
N GLU A 381 4.34 25.23 -20.14
CA GLU A 381 5.35 24.25 -19.73
C GLU A 381 5.64 23.25 -20.85
N TYR A 382 4.59 22.74 -21.49
CA TYR A 382 4.69 21.71 -22.51
C TYR A 382 5.11 22.25 -23.88
N TYR A 383 4.97 23.57 -24.12
CA TYR A 383 5.36 24.22 -25.37
C TYR A 383 6.79 23.88 -25.78
N ASN A 384 7.77 23.95 -24.88
CA ASN A 384 9.17 23.70 -25.25
C ASN A 384 9.41 22.29 -25.80
N THR A 385 8.65 21.32 -25.30
CA THR A 385 8.71 19.91 -25.72
C THR A 385 8.03 19.71 -27.07
N PHE A 386 6.92 20.43 -27.33
CA PHE A 386 6.09 20.26 -28.52
C PHE A 386 6.13 21.41 -29.53
N LYS A 387 7.04 22.39 -29.41
CA LYS A 387 7.15 23.57 -30.29
C LYS A 387 7.37 23.27 -31.78
N ASN A 388 7.70 22.04 -32.13
CA ASN A 388 7.84 21.60 -33.52
C ASN A 388 6.59 20.85 -34.03
N SER A 389 5.60 20.63 -33.17
CA SER A 389 4.33 20.00 -33.52
C SER A 389 3.36 21.10 -33.96
N GLU A 390 3.14 21.23 -35.26
CA GLU A 390 2.16 22.16 -35.83
C GLU A 390 0.77 21.92 -35.25
N LEU A 391 0.40 20.65 -35.08
CA LEU A 391 -0.86 20.23 -34.49
C LEU A 391 -1.01 20.78 -33.07
N TYR A 392 -0.02 20.55 -32.20
CA TYR A 392 -0.05 21.02 -30.82
C TYR A 392 -0.15 22.55 -30.75
N ILE A 393 0.61 23.26 -31.58
CA ILE A 393 0.59 24.73 -31.61
C ILE A 393 -0.79 25.23 -32.04
N ALA A 394 -1.35 24.66 -33.11
CA ALA A 394 -2.65 25.09 -33.63
C ALA A 394 -3.76 24.86 -32.61
N THR A 395 -3.87 23.66 -32.04
CA THR A 395 -4.93 23.33 -31.08
C THR A 395 -4.73 24.03 -29.72
N SER A 396 -3.49 24.21 -29.26
CA SER A 396 -3.22 25.01 -28.06
C SER A 396 -3.64 26.47 -28.21
N LYS A 397 -3.56 27.05 -29.42
CA LYS A 397 -4.10 28.40 -29.68
C LYS A 397 -5.61 28.42 -29.55
N GLU A 398 -6.29 27.44 -30.15
CA GLU A 398 -7.74 27.33 -30.10
C GLU A 398 -8.24 27.16 -28.65
N LEU A 399 -7.58 26.29 -27.88
CA LEU A 399 -7.84 26.13 -26.44
C LEU A 399 -7.61 27.42 -25.65
N LEU A 400 -6.50 28.11 -25.91
CA LEU A 400 -6.18 29.36 -25.23
C LEU A 400 -7.21 30.45 -25.52
N HIS A 401 -7.68 30.55 -26.77
CA HIS A 401 -8.78 31.45 -27.12
C HIS A 401 -10.04 31.15 -26.31
N GLN A 402 -10.42 29.87 -26.17
CA GLN A 402 -11.59 29.48 -25.38
C GLN A 402 -11.42 29.84 -23.90
N ILE A 403 -10.23 29.57 -23.32
CA ILE A 403 -9.94 29.92 -21.92
C ILE A 403 -10.02 31.43 -21.67
N ILE A 404 -9.53 32.25 -22.61
CA ILE A 404 -9.56 33.73 -22.50
C ILE A 404 -10.99 34.27 -22.51
N GLU A 405 -11.92 33.58 -23.17
CA GLU A 405 -13.33 33.97 -23.23
C GLU A 405 -14.10 33.60 -21.95
N GLU A 406 -13.58 32.71 -21.11
CA GLU A 406 -14.22 32.31 -19.84
C GLU A 406 -14.22 33.48 -18.83
N PRO A 407 -15.38 33.81 -18.23
CA PRO A 407 -15.47 34.90 -17.27
C PRO A 407 -14.82 34.50 -15.95
N ILE A 408 -13.73 35.20 -15.58
CA ILE A 408 -13.09 35.02 -14.27
C ILE A 408 -14.01 35.51 -13.16
N THR A 409 -14.32 34.62 -12.21
CA THR A 409 -15.24 34.88 -11.09
C THR A 409 -14.51 35.22 -9.79
N ASN A 410 -13.27 34.74 -9.62
CA ASN A 410 -12.45 34.91 -8.42
C ASN A 410 -11.27 35.88 -8.66
N ILE A 411 -11.14 36.88 -7.77
CA ILE A 411 -10.07 37.87 -7.80
C ILE A 411 -8.68 37.22 -7.69
N ASP A 412 -8.54 36.14 -6.92
CA ASP A 412 -7.26 35.45 -6.75
C ASP A 412 -6.78 34.77 -8.05
N SER A 413 -7.70 34.51 -8.98
CA SER A 413 -7.40 33.89 -10.28
C SER A 413 -6.99 34.88 -11.37
N LEU A 414 -7.03 36.19 -11.10
CA LEU A 414 -6.63 37.25 -12.08
C LEU A 414 -5.15 37.15 -12.51
N SER A 415 -4.35 36.32 -11.83
CA SER A 415 -2.99 35.99 -12.27
C SER A 415 -2.94 35.28 -13.62
N ILE A 416 -4.03 34.62 -14.05
CA ILE A 416 -4.13 33.92 -15.34
C ILE A 416 -3.79 34.82 -16.52
N TYR A 417 -4.22 36.08 -16.52
CA TYR A 417 -3.93 37.03 -17.60
C TYR A 417 -2.42 37.18 -17.87
N ALA A 418 -1.58 37.15 -16.84
CA ALA A 418 -0.12 37.24 -17.03
C ALA A 418 0.44 35.96 -17.68
N PHE A 419 -0.14 34.79 -17.41
CA PHE A 419 0.24 33.54 -18.04
C PHE A 419 -0.29 33.44 -19.46
N GLU A 420 -1.52 33.88 -19.72
CA GLU A 420 -2.08 33.96 -21.07
C GLU A 420 -1.19 34.81 -21.98
N VAL A 421 -0.69 35.96 -21.52
CA VAL A 421 0.26 36.77 -22.30
C VAL A 421 1.48 35.96 -22.72
N VAL A 422 2.05 35.18 -21.80
CA VAL A 422 3.21 34.32 -22.11
C VAL A 422 2.82 33.21 -23.09
N ALA A 423 1.67 32.55 -22.89
CA ALA A 423 1.18 31.49 -23.77
C ALA A 423 0.92 32.03 -25.19
N CYS A 424 0.22 33.15 -25.34
CA CYS A 424 -0.02 33.83 -26.60
C CYS A 424 1.29 34.22 -27.29
N TYR A 425 2.27 34.69 -26.53
CA TYR A 425 3.58 35.04 -27.06
C TYR A 425 4.32 33.82 -27.62
N LEU A 426 4.39 32.73 -26.85
CA LEU A 426 5.05 31.48 -27.28
C LEU A 426 4.36 30.87 -28.50
N LEU A 427 3.03 30.91 -28.55
CA LEU A 427 2.27 30.36 -29.65
C LEU A 427 2.30 31.27 -30.90
N HIS A 428 2.74 32.52 -30.80
CA HIS A 428 2.57 33.53 -31.86
C HIS A 428 1.08 33.77 -32.19
N ASP A 429 0.25 33.98 -31.17
CA ASP A 429 -1.12 34.43 -31.31
C ASP A 429 -1.23 35.91 -30.94
N LYS A 430 -1.11 36.76 -31.98
CA LYS A 430 -1.12 38.22 -31.83
C LYS A 430 -2.44 38.75 -31.29
N THR A 431 -3.57 38.19 -31.70
CA THR A 431 -4.89 38.75 -31.38
C THR A 431 -5.16 38.60 -29.89
N SER A 432 -4.98 37.40 -29.35
CA SER A 432 -5.14 37.12 -27.93
C SER A 432 -4.08 37.81 -27.08
N LEU A 433 -2.84 37.91 -27.57
CA LEU A 433 -1.75 38.57 -26.86
C LEU A 433 -2.12 40.02 -26.50
N LEU A 434 -2.65 40.78 -27.46
CA LEU A 434 -2.99 42.19 -27.24
C LEU A 434 -4.13 42.35 -26.23
N GLN A 435 -5.11 41.44 -26.27
CA GLN A 435 -6.22 41.42 -25.30
C GLN A 435 -5.72 41.09 -23.89
N SER A 436 -4.99 39.99 -23.72
CA SER A 436 -4.47 39.57 -22.41
C SER A 436 -3.46 40.58 -21.84
N LEU A 437 -2.68 41.29 -22.69
CA LEU A 437 -1.77 42.36 -22.24
C LEU A 437 -2.51 43.52 -21.55
N GLN A 438 -3.66 43.93 -22.08
CA GLN A 438 -4.47 44.99 -21.47
C GLN A 438 -5.04 44.56 -20.11
N LEU A 439 -5.51 43.33 -20.01
CA LEU A 439 -6.06 42.79 -18.77
C LEU A 439 -4.95 42.55 -17.73
N ALA A 440 -3.84 41.94 -18.11
CA ALA A 440 -2.72 41.65 -17.22
C ALA A 440 -2.06 42.92 -16.67
N SER A 441 -1.88 43.96 -17.49
CA SER A 441 -1.30 45.24 -17.03
C SER A 441 -2.21 45.97 -16.03
N LYS A 442 -3.52 45.80 -16.16
CA LYS A 442 -4.51 46.36 -15.24
C LYS A 442 -4.58 45.60 -13.91
N TYR A 443 -4.62 44.26 -13.97
CA TYR A 443 -4.97 43.43 -12.82
C TYR A 443 -3.76 42.81 -12.11
N CYS A 444 -2.68 42.51 -12.81
CA CYS A 444 -1.50 41.83 -12.25
C CYS A 444 -0.15 42.37 -12.80
N PRO A 445 0.10 43.69 -12.77
CA PRO A 445 1.25 44.33 -13.44
C PRO A 445 2.62 43.85 -12.94
N VAL A 446 2.76 43.56 -11.64
CA VAL A 446 4.02 43.08 -11.06
C VAL A 446 4.35 41.68 -11.57
N LEU A 447 3.36 40.78 -11.59
CA LEU A 447 3.53 39.43 -12.08
C LEU A 447 3.78 39.42 -13.59
N LEU A 448 3.05 40.24 -14.35
CA LEU A 448 3.25 40.42 -15.78
C LEU A 448 4.69 40.84 -16.09
N HIS A 449 5.23 41.85 -15.39
CA HIS A 449 6.62 42.28 -15.60
C HIS A 449 7.61 41.15 -15.32
N ALA A 450 7.43 40.45 -14.21
CA ALA A 450 8.28 39.31 -13.84
C ALA A 450 8.26 38.19 -14.90
N LYS A 451 7.10 37.96 -15.55
CA LYS A 451 6.94 36.96 -16.61
C LYS A 451 7.47 37.40 -17.97
N LEU A 452 7.45 38.70 -18.29
CA LEU A 452 7.98 39.23 -19.54
C LEU A 452 9.49 39.45 -19.51
N TYR A 453 10.07 39.73 -18.33
CA TYR A 453 11.49 40.03 -18.17
C TYR A 453 12.44 39.00 -18.84
N PRO A 454 12.23 37.67 -18.73
CA PRO A 454 13.08 36.68 -19.39
C PRO A 454 13.11 36.78 -20.92
N PHE A 455 12.05 37.33 -21.53
CA PHE A 455 11.95 37.48 -22.98
C PHE A 455 12.52 38.82 -23.46
N THR A 456 12.33 39.89 -22.68
CA THR A 456 12.62 41.26 -23.13
C THR A 456 13.91 41.85 -22.54
N GLY A 457 14.33 41.38 -21.37
CA GLY A 457 15.43 41.94 -20.58
C GLY A 457 15.20 43.38 -20.08
N LYS A 458 13.97 43.91 -20.16
CA LYS A 458 13.68 45.33 -19.89
C LYS A 458 13.44 45.62 -18.41
N SER A 459 13.89 46.79 -17.98
CA SER A 459 13.93 47.17 -16.56
C SER A 459 12.56 47.52 -15.98
N ASN A 460 11.60 47.92 -16.82
CA ASN A 460 10.24 48.26 -16.41
C ASN A 460 9.18 47.60 -17.31
N LEU A 461 7.94 47.61 -16.83
CA LEU A 461 6.81 46.95 -17.49
C LEU A 461 6.46 47.60 -18.83
N GLU A 462 6.46 48.93 -18.92
CA GLU A 462 6.09 49.65 -20.15
C GLU A 462 7.05 49.31 -21.30
N GLU A 463 8.36 49.33 -21.04
CA GLU A 463 9.38 48.90 -22.01
C GLU A 463 9.22 47.43 -22.41
N SER A 464 8.87 46.57 -21.45
CA SER A 464 8.63 45.14 -21.73
C SER A 464 7.42 44.94 -22.64
N MET A 465 6.32 45.63 -22.35
CA MET A 465 5.09 45.55 -23.14
C MET A 465 5.30 46.10 -24.55
N GLN A 466 5.98 47.24 -24.69
CA GLN A 466 6.29 47.81 -26.00
C GLN A 466 7.15 46.86 -26.84
N CYS A 467 8.19 46.27 -26.25
CA CYS A 467 9.05 45.29 -26.94
C CYS A 467 8.25 44.09 -27.48
N ILE A 468 7.39 43.51 -26.65
CA ILE A 468 6.55 42.37 -27.03
C ILE A 468 5.54 42.75 -28.12
N GLN A 469 4.95 43.95 -28.05
CA GLN A 469 4.02 44.44 -29.07
C GLN A 469 4.71 44.65 -30.42
N GLU A 470 5.90 45.26 -30.44
CA GLU A 470 6.71 45.47 -31.65
C GLU A 470 7.13 44.14 -32.30
N GLU A 471 7.47 43.13 -31.49
CA GLU A 471 7.76 41.78 -31.99
C GLU A 471 6.50 41.11 -32.55
N ALA A 472 5.37 41.24 -31.87
CA ALA A 472 4.10 40.66 -32.32
C ALA A 472 3.62 41.24 -33.66
N GLU A 473 3.92 42.51 -33.95
CA GLU A 473 3.66 43.11 -35.25
C GLU A 473 4.42 42.43 -36.39
N GLN A 474 5.58 41.85 -36.11
CA GLN A 474 6.42 41.19 -37.13
C GLN A 474 5.94 39.76 -37.44
N TRP A 475 5.19 39.12 -36.55
CA TRP A 475 4.71 37.74 -36.77
C TRP A 475 3.81 37.60 -38.00
N ASP A 476 3.02 38.62 -38.32
CA ASP A 476 2.16 38.63 -39.52
C ASP A 476 2.92 38.87 -40.82
N SER A 477 4.17 39.34 -40.75
CA SER A 477 4.98 39.71 -41.91
C SER A 477 5.87 38.58 -42.45
N ILE A 478 5.83 37.42 -41.79
CA ILE A 478 6.51 36.18 -42.19
C ILE A 478 5.42 35.18 -42.57
N LYS A 479 4.98 35.22 -43.83
CA LYS A 479 4.18 34.15 -44.46
C LYS A 479 4.94 33.53 -45.61
#